data_AF-A0A3B8Y7H3-F1
#
_entry.id   AF-A0A3B8Y7H3-F1
#
_cell.length_a   1.000
_cell.length_b   1.000
_cell.length_c   1.000
_cell.angle_alpha   90.00
_cell.angle_beta   90.00
_cell.angle_gamma   90.00
#
_symmetry.space_group_name_H-M   'P 1'
#
loop_
_entity.id
_entity.type
_entity.pdbx_description
1 polymer ?
#
loop_
_entity_poly.entity_id
_entity_poly.type
_entity_poly.pdbx_seq_one_letter_code
_entity_poly.pdbx_strand_id
1 'polypeptide(L)'
;MTAIVFGTLPFPNQSGDQIVSKAVSAAIAALFKRTGKIQATVRAEPVAKLLQGSVDGFDFIGNGMLMYNGLRIEDMELYVQAVSIDFSAIFSGQVKLRQPTQASMQNVLHIP
;
A
#
# COMPACT_ATOMS: atom_id res chain seq x y z
N MET A 1 14.32 -2.75 34.17
CA MET A 1 12.98 -2.27 33.75
C MET A 1 13.19 -1.17 32.71
N THR A 2 13.44 -1.55 31.46
CA THR A 2 13.73 -0.61 30.36
C THR A 2 12.43 -0.13 29.76
N ALA A 3 12.10 1.14 29.96
CA ALA A 3 10.96 1.80 29.34
C ALA A 3 11.22 1.93 27.83
N ILE A 4 10.33 1.35 27.03
CA ILE A 4 10.35 1.51 25.58
C ILE A 4 9.84 2.92 25.29
N VAL A 5 10.76 3.80 24.89
CA VAL A 5 10.47 5.15 24.43
C VAL A 5 9.74 5.02 23.09
N PHE A 6 8.44 5.30 23.09
CA PHE A 6 7.69 5.54 21.87
C PHE A 6 8.21 6.85 21.26
N GLY A 7 9.20 6.71 20.38
CA GLY A 7 9.76 7.79 19.59
C GLY A 7 8.66 8.50 18.82
N THR A 8 8.48 9.76 19.16
CA THR A 8 7.77 10.78 18.40
C THR A 8 8.12 10.68 16.92
N LEU A 9 7.14 10.38 16.06
CA LEU A 9 7.27 10.56 14.61
C LEU A 9 7.55 12.05 14.33
N PRO A 10 8.48 12.39 13.42
CA PRO A 10 9.06 13.74 13.29
C PRO A 10 8.14 14.77 12.63
N PHE A 11 6.82 14.53 12.57
CA PHE A 11 5.88 15.42 11.90
C PHE A 11 4.68 15.70 12.82
N PRO A 12 4.67 16.84 13.53
CA PRO A 12 3.50 17.23 14.28
C PRO A 12 2.37 17.44 13.27
N ASN A 13 1.21 16.83 13.52
CA ASN A 13 -0.04 16.95 12.75
C ASN A 13 -0.32 15.91 11.63
N GLN A 14 0.40 14.79 11.55
CA GLN A 14 0.07 13.72 10.59
C GLN A 14 -0.22 12.37 11.28
N SER A 15 -1.38 11.75 11.03
CA SER A 15 -1.68 10.42 11.58
C SER A 15 -0.76 9.36 10.96
N GLY A 16 -0.42 8.31 11.73
CA GLY A 16 0.53 7.28 11.30
C GLY A 16 0.17 6.62 9.96
N ASP A 17 -1.12 6.35 9.75
CA ASP A 17 -1.66 5.79 8.50
C ASP A 17 -1.40 6.68 7.27
N GLN A 18 -1.35 8.00 7.43
CA GLN A 18 -1.05 8.89 6.30
C GLN A 18 0.43 8.85 5.89
N ILE A 19 1.34 8.67 6.85
CA ILE A 19 2.77 8.49 6.55
C ILE A 19 2.97 7.17 5.79
N VAL A 20 2.31 6.10 6.27
CA VAL A 20 2.34 4.79 5.64
C VAL A 20 1.73 4.85 4.23
N SER A 21 0.59 5.52 4.07
CA SER A 21 -0.07 5.74 2.77
C SER A 21 0.83 6.47 1.77
N LYS A 22 1.56 7.50 2.21
CA LYS A 22 2.55 8.20 1.36
C LYS A 22 3.70 7.27 0.95
N ALA A 23 4.25 6.51 1.89
CA ALA A 23 5.34 5.57 1.62
C ALA A 23 4.90 4.49 0.63
N VAL A 24 3.71 3.92 0.80
CA VAL A 24 3.12 2.93 -0.10
C VAL A 24 2.84 3.53 -1.47
N SER A 25 2.30 4.76 -1.53
CA SER A 25 2.10 5.48 -2.80
C SER A 25 3.40 5.62 -3.58
N ALA A 26 4.48 6.04 -2.91
CA ALA A 26 5.80 6.17 -3.53
C ALA A 26 6.37 4.81 -4.00
N ALA A 27 6.20 3.76 -3.19
CA ALA A 27 6.62 2.41 -3.55
C ALA A 27 5.88 1.88 -4.79
N ILE A 28 4.57 2.10 -4.88
CA ILE A 28 3.77 1.72 -6.05
C ILE A 28 4.17 2.55 -7.28
N ALA A 29 4.45 3.86 -7.11
CA ALA A 29 4.97 4.70 -8.19
C ALA A 29 6.18 4.07 -8.86
N ALA A 30 7.10 3.55 -8.05
CA ALA A 30 8.35 2.95 -8.52
C ALA A 30 8.15 1.65 -9.31
N LEU A 31 6.98 1.02 -9.25
CA LEU A 31 6.65 -0.15 -10.09
C LEU A 31 6.37 0.23 -11.55
N PHE A 32 6.12 1.52 -11.80
CA PHE A 32 5.86 2.04 -13.14
C PHE A 32 7.06 2.80 -13.68
N LYS A 33 7.25 2.73 -15.00
CA LYS A 33 8.27 3.51 -15.71
C LYS A 33 7.93 5.00 -15.70
N ARG A 34 6.64 5.34 -15.79
CA ARG A 34 6.09 6.69 -15.62
C ARG A 34 4.71 6.60 -15.00
N THR A 35 4.34 7.61 -14.22
CA THR A 35 3.01 7.75 -13.63
C THR A 35 2.51 9.17 -13.79
N GLY A 36 1.19 9.33 -13.89
CA GLY A 36 0.51 10.58 -13.60
C GLY A 36 0.32 10.74 -12.09
N LYS A 37 -0.91 11.12 -11.69
CA LYS A 37 -1.30 11.14 -10.29
C LYS A 37 -1.54 9.71 -9.83
N ILE A 38 -0.99 9.39 -8.67
CA ILE A 38 -1.25 8.13 -7.98
C ILE A 38 -1.49 8.43 -6.51
N GLN A 39 -2.35 7.62 -5.89
CA GLN A 39 -2.59 7.66 -4.47
C GLN A 39 -2.92 6.26 -4.00
N ALA A 40 -2.21 5.83 -2.98
CA ALA A 40 -2.54 4.66 -2.19
C ALA A 40 -2.94 5.10 -0.79
N THR A 41 -4.07 4.60 -0.31
CA THR A 41 -4.57 4.84 1.04
C THR A 41 -4.59 3.52 1.79
N VAL A 42 -3.85 3.47 2.89
CA VAL A 42 -3.81 2.33 3.80
C VAL A 42 -4.72 2.65 4.98
N ARG A 43 -5.68 1.76 5.26
CA ARG A 43 -6.59 1.86 6.41
C ARG A 43 -6.18 0.85 7.48
N ALA A 44 -5.86 1.33 8.68
CA ALA A 44 -5.57 0.46 9.82
C ALA A 44 -6.04 1.09 11.15
N GLU A 45 -7.13 0.58 11.70
CA GLU A 45 -7.70 1.03 12.96
C GLU A 45 -7.73 -0.12 13.99
N PRO A 46 -6.96 -0.02 15.09
CA PRO A 46 -5.96 1.00 15.39
C PRO A 46 -4.68 0.84 14.55
N VAL A 47 -3.97 1.94 14.32
CA VAL A 47 -2.70 2.04 13.55
C VAL A 47 -1.66 0.99 13.98
N ALA A 48 -1.65 0.60 15.26
CA ALA A 48 -0.74 -0.40 15.80
C ALA A 48 -0.83 -1.78 15.11
N LYS A 49 -1.95 -2.12 14.46
CA LYS A 49 -2.10 -3.37 13.68
C LYS A 49 -1.14 -3.44 12.50
N LEU A 50 -0.67 -2.30 11.98
CA LEU A 50 0.36 -2.26 10.93
C LEU A 50 1.66 -2.93 11.37
N LEU A 51 2.02 -2.83 12.65
CA LEU A 51 3.23 -3.45 13.20
C LEU A 51 3.10 -4.98 13.33
N GLN A 52 1.87 -5.47 13.32
CA GLN A 52 1.53 -6.90 13.24
C GLN A 52 1.26 -7.31 11.78
N GLY A 53 1.48 -6.36 10.85
CA GLY A 53 0.96 -6.21 9.49
C GLY A 53 -0.32 -6.94 9.18
N SER A 54 -1.34 -6.46 9.88
CA SER A 54 -2.69 -6.42 9.39
C SER A 54 -3.06 -5.01 8.97
N VAL A 55 -3.85 -4.89 7.91
CA VAL A 55 -4.56 -3.67 7.49
C VAL A 55 -6.03 -4.01 7.32
N ASP A 56 -6.91 -3.05 7.58
CA ASP A 56 -8.35 -3.22 7.36
C ASP A 56 -8.70 -3.03 5.87
N GLY A 57 -7.84 -2.34 5.13
CA GLY A 57 -7.91 -2.32 3.68
C GLY A 57 -6.90 -1.39 3.02
N PHE A 58 -6.89 -1.44 1.69
CA PHE A 58 -6.01 -0.68 0.83
C PHE A 58 -6.78 -0.23 -0.40
N ASP A 59 -6.72 1.07 -0.69
CA ASP A 59 -7.25 1.62 -1.94
C ASP A 59 -6.11 2.20 -2.76
N PHE A 60 -6.16 1.99 -4.06
CA PHE A 60 -5.25 2.58 -5.02
C PHE A 60 -6.03 3.22 -6.15
N ILE A 61 -5.72 4.48 -6.43
CA ILE A 61 -6.25 5.23 -7.55
C ILE A 61 -5.05 5.81 -8.30
N GLY A 62 -4.99 5.59 -9.60
CA GLY A 62 -3.88 6.06 -10.42
C GLY A 62 -4.29 6.34 -11.85
N ASN A 63 -3.58 7.25 -12.50
CA ASN A 63 -3.78 7.56 -13.90
C ASN A 63 -2.46 7.78 -14.67
N GLY A 64 -2.54 7.70 -16.00
CA GLY A 64 -1.42 7.94 -16.91
C GLY A 64 -0.20 7.08 -16.61
N MET A 65 -0.41 5.79 -16.36
CA MET A 65 0.64 4.87 -15.92
C MET A 65 1.23 4.09 -17.10
N LEU A 66 2.56 4.02 -17.15
CA LEU A 66 3.31 3.25 -18.14
C LEU A 66 4.13 2.17 -17.43
N MET A 67 3.87 0.91 -17.74
CA MET A 67 4.66 -0.21 -17.26
C MET A 67 5.98 -0.35 -18.03
N TYR A 68 6.97 -1.01 -17.41
CA TYR A 68 8.27 -1.26 -18.04
C TYR A 68 8.20 -2.10 -19.31
N ASN A 69 7.22 -3.00 -19.40
CA ASN A 69 6.95 -3.81 -20.60
C ASN A 69 6.26 -3.01 -21.73
N GLY A 70 5.93 -1.73 -21.51
CA GLY A 70 5.26 -0.88 -22.49
C GLY A 70 3.73 -0.80 -22.36
N LEU A 71 3.10 -1.61 -21.49
CA LEU A 71 1.66 -1.53 -21.24
C LEU A 71 1.29 -0.16 -20.68
N ARG A 72 0.27 0.48 -21.27
CA ARG A 72 -0.25 1.77 -20.81
C ARG A 72 -1.62 1.59 -20.18
N ILE A 73 -1.80 2.20 -19.03
CA ILE A 73 -3.05 2.22 -18.27
C ILE A 73 -3.44 3.69 -18.11
N GLU A 74 -4.59 4.08 -18.67
CA GLU A 74 -5.08 5.45 -18.60
C GLU A 74 -5.58 5.75 -17.19
N ASP A 75 -6.42 4.87 -16.65
CA ASP A 75 -6.97 4.96 -15.30
C ASP A 75 -7.01 3.58 -14.64
N MET A 76 -6.79 3.54 -13.33
CA MET A 76 -6.94 2.35 -12.49
C MET A 76 -7.50 2.71 -11.13
N GLU A 77 -8.49 1.95 -10.71
CA GLU A 77 -8.98 1.89 -9.34
C GLU A 77 -8.85 0.46 -8.83
N LEU A 78 -8.23 0.28 -7.68
CA LEU A 78 -8.08 -1.00 -7.01
C LEU A 78 -8.46 -0.84 -5.54
N TYR A 79 -9.45 -1.60 -5.12
CA TYR A 79 -9.92 -1.64 -3.74
C TYR A 79 -9.68 -3.04 -3.19
N VAL A 80 -9.00 -3.11 -2.05
CA VAL A 80 -8.66 -4.35 -1.36
C VAL A 80 -9.21 -4.27 0.05
N GLN A 81 -9.90 -5.33 0.46
CA GLN A 81 -10.40 -5.47 1.83
C GLN A 81 -9.27 -5.83 2.80
N ALA A 82 -9.62 -6.28 4.00
CA ALA A 82 -8.63 -6.60 5.04
C ALA A 82 -7.55 -7.56 4.51
N VAL A 83 -6.30 -7.21 4.81
CA VAL A 83 -5.12 -8.00 4.46
C VAL A 83 -4.35 -8.31 5.73
N SER A 84 -3.97 -9.57 5.90
CA SER A 84 -3.17 -10.02 7.03
C SER A 84 -1.99 -10.83 6.52
N ILE A 85 -0.78 -10.43 6.88
CA ILE A 85 0.46 -11.04 6.40
C ILE A 85 1.09 -11.88 7.50
N ASP A 86 1.69 -13.01 7.12
CA ASP A 86 2.53 -13.80 8.01
C ASP A 86 3.93 -13.18 8.12
N PHE A 87 4.14 -12.36 9.16
CA PHE A 87 5.45 -11.74 9.42
C PHE A 87 6.58 -12.74 9.66
N SER A 88 6.28 -13.95 10.12
CA SER A 88 7.30 -14.98 10.30
C SER A 88 7.91 -15.42 8.97
N ALA A 89 7.11 -15.40 7.90
CA ALA A 89 7.54 -15.75 6.54
C ALA A 89 8.37 -14.63 5.89
N ILE A 90 8.23 -13.37 6.32
CA ILE A 90 8.99 -12.25 5.73
C ILE A 90 10.49 -12.44 5.96
N PHE A 91 10.90 -12.99 7.10
CA PHE A 91 12.31 -13.27 7.40
C PHE A 91 12.92 -14.34 6.50
N SER A 92 12.10 -15.18 5.86
CA SER A 92 12.54 -16.13 4.84
C SER A 92 12.40 -15.57 3.41
N GLY A 93 12.14 -14.26 3.27
CA GLY A 93 11.92 -13.59 1.99
C GLY A 93 10.55 -13.85 1.37
N GLN A 94 9.63 -14.46 2.12
CA GLN A 94 8.31 -14.85 1.62
C GLN A 94 7.24 -13.91 2.16
N VAL A 95 6.38 -13.39 1.28
CA VAL A 95 5.17 -12.67 1.68
C VAL A 95 4.00 -13.63 1.53
N LYS A 96 3.40 -14.03 2.66
CA LYS A 96 2.26 -14.95 2.69
C LYS A 96 1.07 -14.29 3.37
N LEU A 97 -0.10 -14.39 2.73
CA LEU A 97 -1.35 -14.01 3.36
C LEU A 97 -1.77 -15.05 4.40
N ARG A 98 -2.16 -14.61 5.59
CA ARG A 98 -2.73 -15.50 6.63
C ARG A 98 -4.10 -16.04 6.23
N GLN A 99 -4.83 -15.27 5.43
CA GLN A 99 -6.13 -15.62 4.88
C GLN A 99 -6.31 -14.98 3.49
N PRO A 100 -7.14 -15.57 2.61
CA PRO A 100 -7.52 -14.91 1.37
C PRO A 100 -8.09 -13.51 1.63
N THR A 101 -7.82 -12.58 0.71
CA THR A 101 -8.42 -11.25 0.73
C THR A 101 -9.32 -11.07 -0.50
N GLN A 102 -10.26 -10.15 -0.40
CA GLN A 102 -11.12 -9.76 -1.51
C GLN A 102 -10.59 -8.46 -2.11
N ALA A 103 -10.53 -8.41 -3.43
CA ALA A 103 -10.12 -7.23 -4.17
C ALA A 103 -11.00 -7.02 -5.40
N SER A 104 -11.22 -5.75 -5.75
CA SER A 104 -11.87 -5.36 -7.00
C SER A 104 -10.97 -4.37 -7.73
N MET A 105 -10.78 -4.59 -9.03
CA MET A 105 -10.00 -3.70 -9.89
C MET A 105 -10.85 -3.26 -11.07
N GLN A 106 -10.80 -1.97 -11.38
CA GLN A 106 -11.28 -1.40 -12.63
C GLN A 106 -10.11 -0.69 -13.30
N ASN A 107 -9.93 -0.91 -14.60
CA ASN A 107 -8.87 -0.27 -15.35
C ASN A 107 -9.29 0.06 -16.78
N VAL A 108 -8.64 1.07 -17.34
CA VAL A 108 -8.73 1.44 -18.75
C VAL A 108 -7.35 1.24 -19.36
N LEU A 109 -7.25 0.28 -20.28
CA LEU A 109 -6.01 0.01 -21.01
C LEU A 109 -5.96 0.87 -22.26
N HIS A 110 -4.82 1.52 -22.49
CA HIS A 110 -4.55 2.21 -23.74
C HIS A 110 -3.89 1.23 -24.71
N ILE A 111 -4.65 0.82 -25.73
CA ILE A 111 -4.15 0.00 -26.83
C ILE A 111 -3.90 0.95 -28.02
N PRO A 112 -2.66 1.03 -28.54
CA PRO A 112 -2.33 1.88 -29.67
C PRO A 112 -2.96 1.41 -30.99
#